data_AF-A0A8T5UT96-F1
#
_entry.id   AF-A0A8T5UT96-F1
#
_cell.length_a   1.000
_cell.length_b   1.000
_cell.length_c   1.000
_cell.angle_alpha   90.00
_cell.angle_beta   90.00
_cell.angle_gamma   90.00
#
_symmetry.space_group_name_H-M   'P 1'
#
loop_
_entity.id
_entity.type
_entity.pdbx_description
1 polymer ?
#
loop_
_entity_poly.entity_id
_entity_poly.type
_entity_poly.pdbx_seq_one_letter_code
_entity_poly.pdbx_strand_id
1 'polypeptide(L)'
;MKTKLKVTTALLASLFLVSIIAVSTPAIAVKPDPILMIDIMAKGDDMDIPGYDEGIYRATTLIVGDIKFDKVSGVLLGRVEFHIKIYEIESGEKVYTIKGKLKDGAVQIIPFWPCSVRNVIWTNLWLVAGMGMIKTTDTDLTIIYRGQSINLPNTGGKYVPLPVAMMVSPNGEYVGGVWEDGPWAFAGIAEFFGGVTNMIKYMEKFVP
;
A
#
# COMPACT_ATOMS: atom_id res chain seq x y z
N MET A 1 -3.80 -67.59 -57.99
CA MET A 1 -3.87 -66.73 -56.78
C MET A 1 -2.47 -66.58 -56.19
N LYS A 2 -1.77 -65.44 -56.35
CA LYS A 2 -0.62 -65.02 -55.50
C LYS A 2 0.03 -63.69 -55.97
N THR A 3 -0.72 -62.60 -56.09
CA THR A 3 -0.08 -61.30 -56.46
C THR A 3 -0.79 -60.05 -55.94
N LYS A 4 -1.73 -60.17 -54.99
CA LYS A 4 -2.49 -59.01 -54.45
C LYS A 4 -2.29 -58.72 -52.96
N LEU A 5 -1.28 -59.29 -52.30
CA LEU A 5 -1.09 -59.15 -50.84
C LEU A 5 0.19 -58.44 -50.40
N LYS A 6 0.96 -57.82 -51.31
CA LYS A 6 2.25 -57.16 -50.95
C LYS A 6 2.25 -55.63 -51.07
N VAL A 7 1.23 -55.02 -51.68
CA VAL A 7 1.22 -53.57 -51.96
C VAL A 7 0.56 -52.76 -50.85
N THR A 8 -0.29 -53.37 -50.02
CA THR A 8 -1.03 -52.67 -48.96
C THR A 8 -0.24 -52.47 -47.66
N THR A 9 0.81 -53.26 -47.40
CA THR A 9 1.61 -53.15 -46.17
C THR A 9 2.71 -52.09 -46.25
N ALA A 10 3.15 -51.72 -47.46
CA ALA A 10 4.19 -50.70 -47.65
C ALA A 10 3.66 -49.26 -47.49
N LEU A 11 2.37 -49.03 -47.77
CA LEU A 11 1.77 -47.69 -47.70
C LEU A 11 1.42 -47.25 -46.26
N LEU A 12 1.20 -48.21 -45.35
CA LEU A 12 0.90 -47.92 -43.93
C LEU A 12 2.16 -47.60 -43.11
N ALA A 13 3.34 -48.07 -43.55
CA ALA A 13 4.61 -47.73 -42.89
C ALA A 13 5.11 -46.31 -43.26
N SER A 14 4.77 -45.79 -44.45
CA SER A 14 5.20 -44.44 -44.85
C SER A 14 4.30 -43.32 -44.30
N LEU A 15 3.05 -43.62 -43.91
CA LEU A 15 2.15 -42.67 -43.27
C LEU A 15 2.38 -42.51 -41.76
N PHE A 16 3.13 -43.43 -41.14
CA PHE A 16 3.53 -43.33 -39.73
C PHE A 16 4.85 -42.58 -39.51
N LEU A 17 5.65 -42.35 -40.55
CA LEU A 17 6.92 -41.62 -40.43
C LEU A 17 6.80 -40.10 -40.66
N VAL A 18 5.67 -39.62 -41.19
CA VAL A 18 5.49 -38.19 -41.54
C VAL A 18 4.78 -37.40 -40.43
N SER A 19 4.19 -38.06 -39.44
CA SER A 19 3.34 -37.42 -38.42
C SER A 19 4.02 -37.17 -37.07
N ILE A 20 5.34 -37.45 -36.92
CA ILE A 20 6.09 -37.11 -35.71
C ILE A 20 7.43 -36.47 -36.07
N ILE A 21 7.38 -35.37 -36.82
CA ILE A 21 8.32 -34.28 -36.55
C ILE A 21 7.53 -33.32 -35.65
N ALA A 22 7.43 -33.69 -34.37
CA ALA A 22 7.24 -32.69 -33.35
C ALA A 22 8.50 -31.82 -33.42
N VAL A 23 8.43 -30.71 -34.16
CA VAL A 23 9.38 -29.63 -34.02
C VAL A 23 9.20 -29.16 -32.59
N SER A 24 9.97 -29.74 -31.68
CA SER A 24 10.20 -29.20 -30.36
C SER A 24 10.98 -27.91 -30.57
N THR A 25 10.32 -26.86 -31.05
CA THR A 25 10.74 -25.51 -30.69
C THR A 25 10.80 -25.56 -29.18
N PRO A 26 11.98 -25.39 -28.55
CA PRO A 26 11.98 -25.14 -27.12
C PRO A 26 11.02 -23.98 -26.94
N ALA A 27 9.92 -24.20 -26.23
CA ALA A 27 9.15 -23.11 -25.71
C ALA A 27 10.18 -22.30 -24.95
N ILE A 28 10.59 -21.16 -25.50
CA ILE A 28 11.39 -20.21 -24.76
C ILE A 28 10.49 -19.93 -23.56
N ALA A 29 10.87 -20.49 -22.41
CA ALA A 29 10.17 -20.22 -21.18
C ALA A 29 10.25 -18.71 -21.05
N VAL A 30 9.13 -18.04 -21.32
CA VAL A 30 9.00 -16.61 -21.15
C VAL A 30 9.43 -16.40 -19.71
N LYS A 31 10.56 -15.72 -19.51
CA LYS A 31 10.99 -15.37 -18.17
C LYS A 31 9.79 -14.66 -17.56
N PRO A 32 9.23 -15.14 -16.43
CA PRO A 32 8.13 -14.44 -15.80
C PRO A 32 8.54 -12.99 -15.60
N ASP A 33 7.67 -12.06 -15.98
CA ASP A 33 7.92 -10.66 -15.77
C ASP A 33 8.14 -10.43 -14.27
N PRO A 34 9.22 -9.75 -13.88
CA PRO A 34 9.53 -9.57 -12.47
C PRO A 34 8.39 -8.84 -11.75
N ILE A 35 7.98 -9.41 -10.62
CA ILE A 35 6.88 -8.91 -9.80
C ILE A 35 7.40 -7.81 -8.88
N LEU A 36 6.82 -6.61 -9.01
CA LEU A 36 7.07 -5.50 -8.08
C LEU A 36 6.52 -5.84 -6.68
N MET A 37 7.39 -5.69 -5.68
CA MET A 37 7.02 -5.72 -4.27
C MET A 37 7.63 -4.50 -3.58
N ILE A 38 6.80 -3.75 -2.87
CA ILE A 38 7.22 -2.60 -2.07
C ILE A 38 6.85 -2.88 -0.61
N ASP A 39 7.83 -2.78 0.29
CA ASP A 39 7.65 -2.86 1.74
C ASP A 39 7.89 -1.47 2.37
N ILE A 40 6.94 -0.96 3.14
CA ILE A 40 6.94 0.39 3.72
C ILE A 40 6.84 0.31 5.25
N MET A 41 7.64 1.08 5.96
CA MET A 41 7.45 1.34 7.39
C MET A 41 7.75 2.80 7.72
N ALA A 42 6.83 3.44 8.43
CA ALA A 42 6.98 4.78 8.96
C ALA A 42 6.61 4.78 10.44
N LYS A 43 7.43 5.46 11.26
CA LYS A 43 7.24 5.47 12.70
C LYS A 43 7.88 6.71 13.32
N GLY A 44 7.17 7.37 14.22
CA GLY A 44 7.68 8.53 14.91
C GLY A 44 6.58 9.40 15.49
N ASP A 45 6.95 10.64 15.79
CA ASP A 45 6.01 11.68 16.17
C ASP A 45 5.12 12.04 14.97
N ASP A 46 3.88 12.36 15.27
CA ASP A 46 2.92 12.77 14.25
C ASP A 46 3.12 14.23 13.86
N MET A 47 3.29 14.48 12.57
CA MET A 47 3.59 15.81 12.06
C MET A 47 2.34 16.71 11.94
N ASP A 48 1.13 16.17 12.09
CA ASP A 48 -0.13 16.93 11.98
C ASP A 48 -0.76 17.26 13.34
N ILE A 49 -0.25 16.67 14.42
CA ILE A 49 -0.67 16.92 15.81
C ILE A 49 0.55 17.46 16.56
N PRO A 50 0.76 18.80 16.54
CA PRO A 50 1.98 19.40 17.03
C PRO A 50 2.12 19.18 18.54
N GLY A 51 3.19 18.49 18.94
CA GLY A 51 3.48 18.17 20.33
C GLY A 51 4.32 19.21 21.08
N TYR A 52 4.66 20.36 20.48
CA TYR A 52 5.77 21.18 21.00
C TYR A 52 5.49 22.67 21.24
N ASP A 53 4.68 23.37 20.41
CA ASP A 53 4.59 24.83 20.55
C ASP A 53 3.26 25.37 21.11
N GLU A 54 2.12 24.67 20.94
CA GLU A 54 0.80 25.18 21.39
C GLU A 54 -0.21 24.07 21.79
N GLY A 55 0.24 22.81 21.89
CA GLY A 55 -0.66 21.65 22.01
C GLY A 55 -0.98 21.23 23.44
N ILE A 56 -2.22 20.75 23.67
CA ILE A 56 -2.58 19.93 24.85
C ILE A 56 -2.13 18.47 24.63
N TYR A 57 -2.00 18.07 23.37
CA TYR A 57 -1.76 16.69 22.97
C TYR A 57 -0.55 16.56 22.05
N ARG A 58 0.14 15.42 22.15
CA ARG A 58 1.10 14.94 21.17
C ARG A 58 0.63 13.60 20.61
N ALA A 59 1.05 13.24 19.40
CA ALA A 59 0.74 11.93 18.85
C ALA A 59 1.98 11.22 18.31
N THR A 60 1.91 9.89 18.31
CA THR A 60 2.88 9.03 17.64
C THR A 60 2.15 8.15 16.65
N THR A 61 2.76 7.94 15.50
CA THR A 61 2.18 7.18 14.40
C THR A 61 3.11 6.04 14.02
N LEU A 62 2.52 4.87 13.76
CA LEU A 62 3.17 3.72 13.15
C LEU A 62 2.34 3.33 11.93
N ILE A 63 3.00 3.18 10.80
CA ILE A 63 2.42 2.74 9.53
C ILE A 63 3.29 1.59 9.01
N VAL A 64 2.64 0.49 8.66
CA VAL A 64 3.26 -0.65 7.98
C VAL A 64 2.44 -0.93 6.75
N GLY A 65 3.09 -0.88 5.59
CA GLY A 65 2.43 -1.09 4.31
C GLY A 65 3.18 -2.08 3.45
N ASP A 66 2.46 -2.78 2.60
CA ASP A 66 3.05 -3.52 1.48
C ASP A 66 2.21 -3.37 0.22
N ILE A 67 2.88 -3.29 -0.93
CA ILE A 67 2.27 -3.19 -2.25
C ILE A 67 2.81 -4.32 -3.10
N LYS A 68 1.93 -5.18 -3.62
CA LYS A 68 2.30 -6.41 -4.35
C LYS A 68 1.30 -6.70 -5.45
N PHE A 69 1.75 -7.31 -6.54
CA PHE A 69 0.81 -7.86 -7.53
C PHE A 69 0.04 -9.03 -6.95
N ASP A 70 -1.27 -9.02 -7.15
CA ASP A 70 -2.10 -10.18 -6.94
C ASP A 70 -1.88 -11.19 -8.07
N LYS A 71 -1.50 -12.41 -7.70
CA LYS A 71 -1.17 -13.47 -8.67
C LYS A 71 -2.37 -13.95 -9.49
N VAL A 72 -3.59 -13.70 -9.00
CA VAL A 72 -4.83 -14.16 -9.65
C VAL A 72 -5.33 -13.12 -10.63
N SER A 73 -5.47 -11.86 -10.20
CA SER A 73 -6.00 -10.76 -11.01
C SER A 73 -4.97 -10.00 -11.82
N GLY A 74 -3.68 -10.11 -11.47
CA GLY A 74 -2.60 -9.31 -12.07
C GLY A 74 -2.64 -7.82 -11.66
N VAL A 75 -3.48 -7.45 -10.69
CA VAL A 75 -3.62 -6.06 -10.22
C VAL A 75 -2.67 -5.80 -9.05
N LEU A 76 -2.15 -4.58 -8.99
CA LEU A 76 -1.36 -4.13 -7.85
C LEU A 76 -2.27 -3.85 -6.65
N LEU A 77 -2.09 -4.59 -5.56
CA LEU A 77 -2.87 -4.46 -4.34
C LEU A 77 -2.00 -4.02 -3.18
N GLY A 78 -2.55 -3.12 -2.37
CA GLY A 78 -1.92 -2.61 -1.18
C GLY A 78 -2.52 -3.19 0.09
N ARG A 79 -1.67 -3.39 1.09
CA ARG A 79 -2.04 -3.70 2.47
C ARG A 79 -1.47 -2.62 3.36
N VAL A 80 -2.24 -2.21 4.35
CA VAL A 80 -1.85 -1.16 5.29
C VAL A 80 -2.32 -1.57 6.67
N GLU A 81 -1.44 -1.49 7.65
CA GLU A 81 -1.78 -1.44 9.06
C GLU A 81 -1.23 -0.15 9.64
N PHE A 82 -2.03 0.53 10.44
CA PHE A 82 -1.57 1.74 11.10
C PHE A 82 -2.08 1.83 12.54
N HIS A 83 -1.33 2.56 13.35
CA HIS A 83 -1.62 2.79 14.74
C HIS A 83 -1.19 4.21 15.10
N ILE A 84 -2.16 5.04 15.47
CA ILE A 84 -1.91 6.39 15.98
C ILE A 84 -2.28 6.39 17.45
N LYS A 85 -1.39 6.89 18.28
CA LYS A 85 -1.60 7.05 19.73
C LYS A 85 -1.49 8.52 20.06
N ILE A 86 -2.43 9.02 20.85
CA ILE A 86 -2.46 10.40 21.29
C ILE A 86 -2.27 10.41 22.80
N TYR A 87 -1.42 11.32 23.24
CA TYR A 87 -1.02 11.50 24.62
C TYR A 87 -1.31 12.93 25.04
N GLU A 88 -1.84 13.11 26.24
CA GLU A 88 -1.83 14.41 26.89
C GLU A 88 -0.40 14.77 27.27
N ILE A 89 0.01 16.01 27.01
CA ILE A 89 1.41 16.43 27.17
C ILE A 89 1.79 16.55 28.64
N GLU A 90 0.94 17.17 29.46
CA GLU A 90 1.24 17.45 30.88
C GLU A 90 1.40 16.16 31.69
N SER A 91 0.44 15.24 31.57
CA SER A 91 0.46 13.96 32.30
C SER A 91 1.33 12.90 31.62
N GLY A 92 1.57 13.03 30.32
CA GLY A 92 2.13 11.96 29.49
C GLY A 92 1.18 10.76 29.28
N GLU A 93 -0.06 10.86 29.75
CA GLU A 93 -1.05 9.79 29.66
C GLU A 93 -1.51 9.58 28.23
N LYS A 94 -1.61 8.31 27.81
CA LYS A 94 -2.17 7.95 26.52
C LYS A 94 -3.71 7.98 26.60
N VAL A 95 -4.29 9.09 26.16
CA VAL A 95 -5.74 9.33 26.21
C VAL A 95 -6.51 8.71 25.05
N TYR A 96 -5.86 8.46 23.91
CA TYR A 96 -6.58 7.97 22.73
C TYR A 96 -5.72 7.10 21.81
N THR A 97 -6.38 6.23 21.06
CA THR A 97 -5.74 5.32 20.11
C THR A 97 -6.67 5.06 18.94
N ILE A 98 -6.13 5.05 17.72
CA ILE A 98 -6.78 4.52 16.53
C ILE A 98 -5.88 3.44 15.91
N LYS A 99 -6.50 2.33 15.51
CA LYS A 99 -5.88 1.22 14.80
C LYS A 99 -6.67 0.97 13.53
N GLY A 100 -5.98 0.95 12.40
CA GLY A 100 -6.61 0.65 11.12
C GLY A 100 -5.91 -0.46 10.38
N LYS A 101 -6.69 -1.21 9.61
CA LYS A 101 -6.18 -2.20 8.67
C LYS A 101 -6.95 -2.14 7.36
N LEU A 102 -6.22 -2.13 6.25
CA LEU A 102 -6.75 -2.25 4.90
C LEU A 102 -6.08 -3.46 4.26
N LYS A 103 -6.90 -4.32 3.68
CA LYS A 103 -6.45 -5.47 2.90
C LYS A 103 -6.97 -5.30 1.48
N ASP A 104 -6.14 -5.65 0.50
CA ASP A 104 -6.52 -5.68 -0.91
C ASP A 104 -6.98 -4.30 -1.42
N GLY A 105 -6.32 -3.24 -0.95
CA GLY A 105 -6.58 -1.86 -1.34
C GLY A 105 -6.10 -1.56 -2.76
N ALA A 106 -6.82 -0.68 -3.46
CA ALA A 106 -6.43 -0.22 -4.78
C ALA A 106 -5.17 0.63 -4.69
N VAL A 107 -4.25 0.47 -5.65
CA VAL A 107 -2.98 1.18 -5.68
C VAL A 107 -2.95 2.12 -6.87
N GLN A 108 -2.57 3.37 -6.64
CA GLN A 108 -2.41 4.39 -7.66
C GLN A 108 -1.12 5.17 -7.44
N ILE A 109 -0.42 5.51 -8.51
CA ILE A 109 0.63 6.50 -8.47
C ILE A 109 0.00 7.87 -8.74
N ILE A 110 0.09 8.77 -7.78
CA ILE A 110 -0.41 10.14 -7.89
C ILE A 110 0.77 11.03 -8.30
N PRO A 111 0.70 11.69 -9.48
CA PRO A 111 1.79 12.52 -9.96
C PRO A 111 1.94 13.81 -9.15
N PHE A 112 0.83 14.38 -8.64
CA PHE A 112 0.81 15.63 -7.89
C PHE A 112 -0.24 15.58 -6.78
N TRP A 113 0.11 16.03 -5.57
CA TRP A 113 -0.83 16.22 -4.46
C TRP A 113 -0.56 17.53 -3.71
N PRO A 114 -1.49 18.51 -3.78
CA PRO A 114 -1.33 19.77 -3.05
C PRO A 114 -1.58 19.58 -1.55
N CYS A 115 -0.69 20.10 -0.72
CA CYS A 115 -0.84 20.16 0.73
C CYS A 115 -0.82 21.61 1.21
N SER A 116 -2.01 22.20 1.38
CA SER A 116 -2.16 23.60 1.81
C SER A 116 -1.56 23.87 3.19
N VAL A 117 -1.68 22.91 4.12
CA VAL A 117 -1.18 23.04 5.50
C VAL A 117 0.32 23.27 5.55
N ARG A 118 1.05 22.66 4.61
CA ARG A 118 2.52 22.76 4.52
C ARG A 118 3.00 23.65 3.38
N ASN A 119 2.09 24.17 2.56
CA ASN A 119 2.39 24.94 1.34
C ASN A 119 3.34 24.22 0.37
N VAL A 120 3.21 22.90 0.23
CA VAL A 120 4.00 22.07 -0.70
C VAL A 120 3.09 21.31 -1.66
N ILE A 121 3.60 21.00 -2.85
CA ILE A 121 2.98 20.05 -3.79
C ILE A 121 3.85 18.81 -3.84
N TRP A 122 3.34 17.71 -3.30
CA TRP A 122 4.01 16.42 -3.34
C TRP A 122 3.96 15.81 -4.72
N THR A 123 5.05 15.16 -5.13
CA THR A 123 5.13 14.47 -6.42
C THR A 123 5.42 12.98 -6.25
N ASN A 124 5.02 12.18 -7.24
CA ASN A 124 5.34 10.75 -7.34
C ASN A 124 4.94 9.92 -6.10
N LEU A 125 3.71 10.13 -5.63
CA LEU A 125 3.20 9.47 -4.44
C LEU A 125 2.57 8.12 -4.77
N TRP A 126 2.79 7.13 -3.91
CA TRP A 126 1.97 5.92 -3.90
C TRP A 126 0.75 6.12 -3.02
N LEU A 127 -0.45 6.02 -3.58
CA LEU A 127 -1.71 5.96 -2.85
C LEU A 127 -2.17 4.50 -2.78
N VAL A 128 -2.51 4.05 -1.57
CA VAL A 128 -3.29 2.84 -1.33
C VAL A 128 -4.60 3.25 -0.69
N ALA A 129 -5.73 2.87 -1.27
CA ALA A 129 -7.04 3.23 -0.73
C ALA A 129 -8.07 2.10 -0.88
N GLY A 130 -9.03 2.04 0.05
CA GLY A 130 -10.13 1.09 -0.01
C GLY A 130 -10.91 1.02 1.29
N MET A 131 -11.86 0.08 1.36
CA MET A 131 -12.58 -0.19 2.61
C MET A 131 -11.72 -1.01 3.57
N GLY A 132 -11.37 -0.40 4.70
CA GLY A 132 -10.63 -1.05 5.78
C GLY A 132 -11.48 -1.22 7.03
N MET A 133 -10.84 -1.70 8.10
CA MET A 133 -11.43 -1.80 9.43
C MET A 133 -10.68 -0.87 10.38
N ILE A 134 -11.42 -0.03 11.10
CA ILE A 134 -10.89 0.91 12.09
C ILE A 134 -11.42 0.55 13.47
N LYS A 135 -10.56 0.64 14.49
CA LYS A 135 -10.92 0.57 15.90
C LYS A 135 -10.27 1.74 16.64
N THR A 136 -11.04 2.36 17.52
CA THR A 136 -10.59 3.48 18.35
C THR A 136 -10.72 3.13 19.84
N THR A 137 -10.15 3.95 20.72
CA THR A 137 -10.54 3.94 22.13
C THR A 137 -12.01 4.34 22.24
N ASP A 138 -12.70 3.82 23.27
CA ASP A 138 -14.06 4.25 23.63
C ASP A 138 -13.99 5.55 24.44
N THR A 139 -13.66 6.65 23.77
CA THR A 139 -13.50 7.96 24.37
C THR A 139 -13.73 9.02 23.29
N ASP A 140 -14.58 10.00 23.59
CA ASP A 140 -14.75 11.16 22.75
C ASP A 140 -13.60 12.14 23.03
N LEU A 141 -12.89 12.55 21.98
CA LEU A 141 -11.74 13.43 22.10
C LEU A 141 -11.76 14.47 20.98
N THR A 142 -11.59 15.74 21.35
CA THR A 142 -11.41 16.86 20.43
C THR A 142 -9.95 17.29 20.44
N ILE A 143 -9.35 17.42 19.27
CA ILE A 143 -7.95 17.86 19.11
C ILE A 143 -7.84 18.97 18.07
N ILE A 144 -6.73 19.71 18.12
CA ILE A 144 -6.30 20.54 16.99
C ILE A 144 -5.50 19.67 16.03
N TYR A 145 -6.03 19.48 14.83
CA TYR A 145 -5.40 18.74 13.73
C TYR A 145 -5.26 19.69 12.55
N ARG A 146 -4.03 19.90 12.08
CA ARG A 146 -3.76 20.79 10.93
C ARG A 146 -4.36 22.20 11.08
N GLY A 147 -4.34 22.74 12.30
CA GLY A 147 -4.88 24.06 12.64
C GLY A 147 -6.41 24.12 12.78
N GLN A 148 -7.11 22.98 12.72
CA GLN A 148 -8.56 22.91 12.88
C GLN A 148 -8.94 22.05 14.09
N SER A 149 -9.94 22.48 14.84
CA SER A 149 -10.54 21.66 15.90
C SER A 149 -11.42 20.59 15.28
N ILE A 150 -11.11 19.32 15.54
CA ILE A 150 -11.87 18.17 15.05
C ILE A 150 -12.25 17.24 16.20
N ASN A 151 -13.42 16.60 16.09
CA ASN A 151 -13.80 15.50 16.96
C ASN A 151 -13.27 14.20 16.35
N LEU A 152 -12.50 13.44 17.12
CA LEU A 152 -11.99 12.15 16.70
C LEU A 152 -13.13 11.12 16.64
N PRO A 153 -13.04 10.12 15.75
CA PRO A 153 -14.11 9.16 15.56
C PRO A 153 -14.18 8.20 16.75
N ASN A 154 -15.37 7.91 17.26
CA ASN A 154 -15.52 6.93 18.33
C ASN A 154 -16.23 5.66 17.82
N THR A 155 -15.57 4.51 17.95
CA THR A 155 -16.05 3.19 17.49
C THR A 155 -16.54 2.32 18.65
N GLY A 156 -16.57 2.83 19.88
CA GLY A 156 -16.92 2.08 21.09
C GLY A 156 -15.98 0.90 21.34
N GLY A 157 -14.70 1.03 20.97
CA GLY A 157 -13.72 -0.04 21.12
C GLY A 157 -13.88 -1.23 20.15
N LYS A 158 -14.72 -1.11 19.12
CA LYS A 158 -15.00 -2.18 18.13
C LYS A 158 -14.39 -1.85 16.77
N TYR A 159 -14.12 -2.89 15.98
CA TYR A 159 -13.74 -2.69 14.59
C TYR A 159 -14.98 -2.36 13.76
N VAL A 160 -14.94 -1.24 13.05
CA VAL A 160 -15.99 -0.81 12.11
C VAL A 160 -15.41 -0.61 10.71
N PRO A 161 -16.18 -0.88 9.65
CA PRO A 161 -15.73 -0.66 8.29
C PRO A 161 -15.71 0.85 7.98
N LEU A 162 -14.57 1.37 7.52
CA LEU A 162 -14.41 2.76 7.08
C LEU A 162 -13.45 2.87 5.88
N PRO A 163 -13.57 3.90 5.04
CA PRO A 163 -12.59 4.21 4.02
C PRO A 163 -11.21 4.47 4.66
N VAL A 164 -10.21 3.70 4.25
CA VAL A 164 -8.82 3.82 4.70
C VAL A 164 -7.95 4.23 3.52
N ALA A 165 -7.02 5.13 3.78
CA ALA A 165 -5.99 5.52 2.82
C ALA A 165 -4.60 5.46 3.45
N MET A 166 -3.60 5.16 2.64
CA MET A 166 -2.19 5.38 2.90
C MET A 166 -1.57 6.13 1.73
N MET A 167 -0.78 7.16 2.01
CA MET A 167 0.03 7.84 1.01
C MET A 167 1.51 7.72 1.38
N VAL A 168 2.37 7.51 0.40
CA VAL A 168 3.81 7.31 0.63
C VAL A 168 4.60 8.18 -0.35
N SER A 169 5.52 8.98 0.17
CA SER A 169 6.55 9.68 -0.59
C SER A 169 7.93 9.13 -0.21
N PRO A 170 8.46 8.14 -0.95
CA PRO A 170 9.68 7.44 -0.55
C PRO A 170 10.94 8.29 -0.63
N ASN A 171 10.93 9.35 -1.43
CA ASN A 171 12.02 10.29 -1.58
C ASN A 171 11.69 11.67 -0.98
N GLY A 172 10.45 11.89 -0.51
CA GLY A 172 9.99 13.20 -0.06
C GLY A 172 10.03 14.25 -1.16
N GLU A 173 9.77 13.89 -2.43
CA GLU A 173 9.86 14.82 -3.57
C GLU A 173 8.70 15.82 -3.58
N TYR A 174 9.02 17.11 -3.73
CA TYR A 174 8.03 18.18 -3.73
C TYR A 174 8.41 19.35 -4.64
N VAL A 175 7.41 20.16 -4.95
CA VAL A 175 7.54 21.46 -5.63
C VAL A 175 6.87 22.54 -4.79
N GLY A 176 7.56 23.69 -4.64
CA GLY A 176 7.06 24.83 -3.86
C GLY A 176 7.13 24.60 -2.35
N GLY A 177 7.18 25.70 -1.58
CA GLY A 177 7.33 25.63 -0.12
C GLY A 177 8.69 25.09 0.33
N VAL A 178 8.73 24.58 1.56
CA VAL A 178 9.92 23.95 2.16
C VAL A 178 9.49 22.67 2.86
N TRP A 179 10.17 21.57 2.55
CA TRP A 179 10.09 20.32 3.28
C TRP A 179 11.48 19.74 3.50
N GLU A 180 11.82 19.59 4.78
CA GLU A 180 13.16 19.18 5.21
C GLU A 180 13.17 17.77 5.80
N ASP A 181 11.99 17.19 6.08
CA ASP A 181 11.85 15.91 6.78
C ASP A 181 12.13 14.69 5.89
N GLY A 182 12.27 14.88 4.57
CA GLY A 182 12.59 13.82 3.63
C GLY A 182 11.44 12.81 3.45
N PRO A 183 11.72 11.50 3.34
CA PRO A 183 10.72 10.47 3.09
C PRO A 183 9.64 10.36 4.18
N TRP A 184 8.37 10.27 3.78
CA TRP A 184 7.25 10.24 4.72
C TRP A 184 6.11 9.33 4.27
N ALA A 185 5.30 8.89 5.23
CA ALA A 185 4.04 8.21 4.97
C ALA A 185 2.90 8.78 5.81
N PHE A 186 1.71 8.75 5.21
CA PHE A 186 0.43 9.03 5.84
C PHE A 186 -0.40 7.76 5.88
N ALA A 187 -1.16 7.52 6.96
CA ALA A 187 -2.26 6.57 6.95
C ALA A 187 -3.39 6.97 7.89
N GLY A 188 -4.62 6.71 7.49
CA GLY A 188 -5.79 7.11 8.26
C GLY A 188 -7.12 6.77 7.62
N ILE A 189 -8.16 7.41 8.14
CA ILE A 189 -9.50 7.46 7.55
C ILE A 189 -9.43 8.47 6.41
N ALA A 190 -9.77 8.03 5.19
CA ALA A 190 -9.69 8.87 4.00
C ALA A 190 -10.50 10.17 4.19
N GLU A 191 -9.94 11.30 3.74
CA GLU A 191 -10.55 12.65 3.78
C GLU A 191 -10.88 13.20 5.17
N PHE A 192 -10.55 12.49 6.25
CA PHE A 192 -10.96 12.89 7.60
C PHE A 192 -9.77 13.07 8.55
N PHE A 193 -9.11 11.98 8.90
CA PHE A 193 -8.07 11.99 9.93
C PHE A 193 -7.09 10.86 9.72
N GLY A 194 -5.81 11.16 9.85
CA GLY A 194 -4.75 10.17 9.85
C GLY A 194 -3.46 10.75 10.36
N GLY A 195 -2.47 9.87 10.48
CA GLY A 195 -1.17 10.26 10.98
C GLY A 195 -0.15 10.38 9.87
N VAL A 196 0.71 11.39 9.94
CA VAL A 196 1.85 11.60 9.05
C VAL A 196 3.13 11.48 9.86
N THR A 197 4.05 10.63 9.41
CA THR A 197 5.35 10.47 10.10
C THR A 197 6.44 10.12 9.11
N ASN A 198 7.68 10.35 9.53
CA ASN A 198 8.88 9.97 8.80
C ASN A 198 8.94 8.46 8.53
N MET A 199 9.36 8.13 7.30
CA MET A 199 9.65 6.76 6.92
C MET A 199 10.98 6.31 7.53
N ILE A 200 10.97 5.09 8.05
CA ILE A 200 12.18 4.43 8.56
C ILE A 200 12.61 3.25 7.67
N LYS A 201 11.74 2.83 6.74
CA LYS A 201 12.04 1.80 5.76
C LYS A 201 11.23 1.99 4.49
N TYR A 202 11.93 1.92 3.36
CA TYR A 202 11.37 1.71 2.03
C TYR A 202 12.21 0.64 1.34
N MET A 203 11.56 -0.38 0.78
CA MET A 203 12.26 -1.38 -0.01
C MET A 203 11.43 -1.73 -1.22
N GLU A 204 11.96 -1.41 -2.40
CA GLU A 204 11.42 -1.80 -3.69
C GLU A 204 12.25 -2.96 -4.24
N LYS A 205 11.58 -4.07 -4.57
CA LYS A 205 12.24 -5.26 -5.13
C LYS A 205 11.42 -5.84 -6.27
N PHE A 206 12.15 -6.31 -7.27
CA PHE A 206 11.65 -7.05 -8.41
C PHE A 206 11.94 -8.53 -8.17
N VAL A 207 10.89 -9.31 -7.90
CA VAL A 207 11.02 -10.75 -7.63
C VAL A 207 10.77 -11.53 -8.92
N PRO A 208 11.63 -12.48 -9.30
CA PRO A 208 11.40 -13.36 -10.46
C PRO A 208 10.10 -14.16 -10.36
#